data_AF-A0A6M1YL43-F1
#
_entry.id   AF-A0A6M1YL43-F1
#
_cell.length_a   1.000
_cell.length_b   1.000
_cell.length_c   1.000
_cell.angle_alpha   90.00
_cell.angle_beta   90.00
_cell.angle_gamma   90.00
#
_symmetry.space_group_name_H-M   'P 1'
#
loop_
_entity.id
_entity.type
_entity.pdbx_description
1 polymer ?
#
loop_
_entity_poly.entity_id
_entity_poly.type
_entity_poly.pdbx_seq_one_letter_code
_entity_poly.pdbx_strand_id
1 'polypeptide(L)'
;MCDWLKRNNFSYKKPSIVPGKADKKLQEIWIAEYFKFKQNLKSDETICFGEGVLPICNTQLSYGWIKKGFRKEIRSNTRRQRLNISGAVDIIEKSFTFKKIRC
;
A
#
# COMPACT_ATOMS: atom_id res chain seq x y z
N MET A 1 28.26 -10.53 20.53
CA MET A 1 27.06 -10.96 19.76
C MET A 1 27.13 -10.55 18.28
N CYS A 2 27.39 -9.27 17.95
CA CYS A 2 27.44 -8.78 16.56
C CYS A 2 28.46 -9.50 15.67
N ASP A 3 29.65 -9.84 16.18
CA ASP A 3 30.69 -10.50 15.36
C ASP A 3 30.33 -11.92 14.99
N TRP A 4 29.58 -12.63 15.84
CA TRP A 4 29.06 -13.94 15.50
C TRP A 4 28.06 -13.82 14.35
N LEU A 5 27.14 -12.85 14.41
CA LEU A 5 26.13 -12.63 13.37
C LEU A 5 26.75 -12.23 12.03
N LYS A 6 27.75 -11.35 12.04
CA LYS A 6 28.50 -10.97 10.82
C LYS A 6 29.22 -12.18 10.21
N ARG A 7 29.90 -13.00 11.04
CA ARG A 7 30.58 -14.24 10.59
C ARG A 7 29.61 -15.30 10.07
N ASN A 8 28.41 -15.37 10.63
CA ASN A 8 27.37 -16.32 10.23
C ASN A 8 26.43 -15.77 9.14
N ASN A 9 26.94 -14.82 8.34
CA ASN A 9 26.27 -14.31 7.15
C ASN A 9 24.91 -13.64 7.43
N PHE A 10 24.80 -12.89 8.53
CA PHE A 10 23.69 -11.98 8.78
C PHE A 10 24.06 -10.54 8.41
N SER A 11 23.04 -9.74 8.13
CA SER A 11 23.12 -8.30 7.86
C SER A 11 22.09 -7.57 8.72
N TYR A 12 22.48 -6.44 9.30
CA TYR A 12 21.57 -5.58 10.03
C TYR A 12 20.84 -4.67 9.05
N LYS A 13 19.55 -4.93 8.81
CA LYS A 13 18.75 -4.21 7.82
C LYS A 13 17.27 -4.19 8.20
N LYS A 14 16.51 -3.32 7.55
CA LYS A 14 15.05 -3.26 7.67
C LYS A 14 14.42 -4.37 6.82
N PRO A 15 13.40 -5.09 7.30
CA PRO A 15 12.65 -6.03 6.47
C PRO A 15 11.86 -5.30 5.38
N SER A 16 11.37 -6.03 4.38
CA SER A 16 10.50 -5.49 3.34
C SER A 16 9.04 -5.55 3.79
N ILE A 17 8.31 -4.43 3.70
CA ILE A 17 6.86 -4.46 3.82
C ILE A 17 6.25 -4.93 2.51
N VAL A 18 5.23 -5.79 2.59
CA VAL A 18 4.47 -6.27 1.43
C VAL A 18 2.98 -6.04 1.64
N PRO A 19 2.18 -5.84 0.56
CA PRO A 19 0.74 -5.72 0.71
C PRO A 19 0.14 -6.97 1.36
N GLY A 20 -0.62 -6.79 2.45
CA GLY A 20 -1.15 -7.92 3.22
C GLY A 20 -2.24 -8.73 2.52
N LYS A 21 -2.91 -8.13 1.52
CA LYS A 21 -4.03 -8.70 0.76
C LYS A 21 -3.79 -8.69 -0.77
N ALA A 22 -2.53 -8.60 -1.21
CA ALA A 22 -2.26 -8.64 -2.66
C ALA A 22 -2.61 -10.00 -3.24
N ASP A 23 -3.37 -9.99 -4.33
CA ASP A 23 -3.68 -11.13 -5.16
C ASP A 23 -3.49 -10.72 -6.61
N LYS A 24 -2.55 -11.38 -7.30
CA LYS A 24 -2.20 -11.05 -8.68
C LYS A 24 -3.37 -11.27 -9.64
N LYS A 25 -4.13 -12.36 -9.45
CA LYS A 25 -5.24 -12.72 -10.33
C LYS A 25 -6.38 -11.71 -10.19
N LEU A 26 -6.72 -11.32 -8.95
CA LEU A 26 -7.73 -10.28 -8.72
C LEU A 26 -7.30 -8.92 -9.27
N GLN A 27 -6.01 -8.58 -9.18
CA GLN A 27 -5.48 -7.35 -9.77
C GLN A 27 -5.58 -7.36 -11.30
N GLU A 28 -5.24 -8.47 -11.95
CA GLU A 28 -5.35 -8.61 -13.42
C GLU A 28 -6.81 -8.49 -13.89
N ILE A 29 -7.75 -9.12 -13.17
CA ILE A 29 -9.19 -9.00 -13.44
C ILE A 29 -9.64 -7.54 -13.31
N TRP A 30 -9.30 -6.88 -12.21
CA TRP A 30 -9.68 -5.49 -11.97
C TRP A 30 -9.11 -4.53 -13.02
N ILE A 31 -7.87 -4.73 -13.46
CA ILE A 31 -7.24 -3.93 -14.53
C ILE A 31 -8.03 -4.05 -15.84
N ALA A 32 -8.39 -5.28 -16.23
CA ALA A 32 -9.16 -5.50 -17.44
C ALA A 32 -10.55 -4.84 -17.37
N GLU A 33 -11.24 -4.98 -16.24
CA GLU A 33 -12.53 -4.34 -16.00
C GLU A 33 -12.42 -2.81 -16.02
N TYR A 34 -11.40 -2.24 -15.40
CA TYR A 34 -11.15 -0.80 -15.38
C TYR A 34 -10.95 -0.25 -16.79
N PHE A 35 -10.13 -0.89 -17.62
CA PHE A 35 -9.91 -0.41 -18.99
C PHE A 35 -11.15 -0.55 -19.88
N LYS A 36 -11.96 -1.60 -19.67
CA LYS A 36 -13.25 -1.73 -20.35
C LYS A 36 -14.22 -0.62 -19.90
N PHE A 37 -14.29 -0.35 -18.61
CA PHE A 37 -15.11 0.73 -18.07
C PHE A 37 -14.68 2.10 -18.62
N LYS A 38 -13.38 2.40 -18.58
CA LYS A 38 -12.81 3.66 -19.09
C LYS A 38 -13.08 3.90 -20.58
N GLN A 39 -13.08 2.85 -21.40
CA GLN A 39 -13.40 2.99 -22.84
C GLN A 39 -14.85 3.37 -23.11
N ASN A 40 -15.77 3.04 -22.20
CA ASN A 40 -17.19 3.34 -22.32
C ASN A 40 -17.60 4.60 -21.54
N LEU A 41 -16.62 5.36 -21.03
CA LEU A 41 -16.87 6.58 -20.26
C LEU A 41 -17.41 7.67 -21.19
N LYS A 42 -18.50 8.32 -20.78
CA LYS A 42 -19.06 9.44 -21.54
C LYS A 42 -18.24 10.70 -21.36
N SER A 43 -18.41 11.66 -22.26
CA SER A 43 -17.71 12.95 -22.22
C SER A 43 -18.09 13.84 -21.03
N ASP A 44 -19.26 13.60 -20.43
CA ASP A 44 -19.79 14.33 -19.26
C ASP A 44 -19.54 13.59 -17.94
N GLU A 45 -18.82 12.47 -17.96
CA GLU A 45 -18.50 11.65 -16.80
C GLU A 45 -17.00 11.69 -16.50
N THR A 46 -16.65 11.45 -15.24
CA THR A 46 -15.25 11.35 -14.79
C THR A 46 -15.03 10.11 -13.94
N ILE A 47 -13.76 9.76 -13.73
CA ILE A 47 -13.34 8.66 -12.87
C ILE A 47 -12.53 9.21 -11.71
N CYS A 48 -13.04 9.00 -10.51
CA CYS A 48 -12.38 9.39 -9.27
C CYS A 48 -11.85 8.15 -8.54
N PHE A 49 -10.56 8.17 -8.18
CA PHE A 49 -9.95 7.21 -7.27
C PHE A 49 -9.98 7.75 -5.85
N GLY A 50 -10.78 7.12 -4.99
CA GLY A 50 -10.89 7.47 -3.57
C GLY A 50 -10.05 6.56 -2.67
N GLU A 51 -9.39 7.14 -1.68
CA GLU A 51 -8.76 6.39 -0.59
C GLU A 51 -8.95 7.10 0.76
N GLY A 52 -8.95 6.31 1.84
CA GLY A 52 -8.94 6.84 3.20
C GLY A 52 -7.81 6.28 4.05
N VAL A 53 -7.18 7.16 4.85
CA VAL A 53 -5.98 6.88 5.63
C VAL A 53 -6.17 7.21 7.10
N LEU A 54 -5.65 6.34 7.96
CA LEU A 54 -5.42 6.57 9.38
C LEU A 54 -3.91 6.51 9.64
N PRO A 55 -3.21 7.65 9.83
CA PRO A 55 -1.75 7.70 9.86
C PRO A 55 -1.08 6.77 10.89
N ILE A 56 -1.78 6.49 11.99
CA ILE A 56 -1.24 5.69 13.11
C ILE A 56 -1.38 4.18 12.90
N CYS A 57 -2.20 3.73 11.95
CA CYS A 57 -2.54 2.31 11.83
C CYS A 57 -1.59 1.52 10.94
N ASN A 58 -0.52 2.11 10.40
CA ASN A 58 0.37 1.40 9.48
C ASN A 58 1.46 0.61 10.24
N THR A 59 1.82 -0.56 9.71
CA THR A 59 2.94 -1.36 10.22
C THR A 59 4.24 -0.55 10.24
N GLN A 60 4.80 -0.34 11.43
CA GLN A 60 6.12 0.27 11.62
C GLN A 60 7.18 -0.83 11.69
N LEU A 61 8.15 -0.79 10.79
CA LEU A 61 9.25 -1.76 10.78
C LEU A 61 10.45 -1.22 11.58
N SER A 62 11.06 -2.11 12.36
CA SER A 62 12.35 -1.88 13.03
C SER A 62 13.47 -2.62 12.30
N TYR A 63 14.72 -2.20 12.54
CA TYR A 63 15.88 -2.91 12.02
C TYR A 63 16.16 -4.17 12.82
N GLY A 64 16.68 -5.19 12.14
CA GLY A 64 17.07 -6.45 12.77
C GLY A 64 18.15 -7.17 11.98
N TRP A 65 18.72 -8.20 12.60
CA TRP A 65 19.67 -9.08 11.93
C TRP A 65 18.93 -10.09 11.06
N ILE A 66 19.16 -10.03 9.75
CA ILE A 66 18.52 -10.89 8.74
C ILE A 66 19.62 -11.60 7.95
N LYS A 67 19.46 -12.91 7.74
CA LYS A 67 20.39 -13.73 6.95
C LYS A 67 20.58 -13.12 5.56
N LYS A 68 21.82 -13.00 5.10
CA LYS A 68 22.12 -12.50 3.75
C LYS A 68 21.54 -13.47 2.71
N GLY A 69 21.11 -12.93 1.57
CA GLY A 69 20.34 -13.67 0.56
C GLY A 69 18.86 -13.92 0.94
N PHE A 70 18.46 -13.70 2.19
CA PHE A 70 17.06 -13.83 2.60
C PHE A 70 16.34 -12.48 2.59
N ARG A 71 15.16 -12.44 1.96
CA ARG A 71 14.22 -11.32 2.02
C ARG A 71 13.18 -11.60 3.10
N LYS A 72 13.34 -10.96 4.26
CA LYS A 72 12.33 -11.01 5.31
C LYS A 72 11.18 -10.07 4.95
N GLU A 73 10.02 -10.64 4.68
CA GLU A 73 8.80 -9.90 4.39
C GLU A 73 7.91 -9.78 5.62
N ILE A 74 7.28 -8.61 5.77
CA ILE A 74 6.28 -8.32 6.77
C ILE A 74 5.04 -7.82 6.04
N ARG A 75 3.90 -8.48 6.27
CA ARG A 75 2.62 -8.06 5.68
C ARG A 75 2.18 -6.75 6.34
N SER A 76 1.77 -5.80 5.50
CA SER A 76 1.07 -4.60 5.96
C SER A 76 -0.27 -4.99 6.60
N ASN A 77 -0.62 -4.31 7.67
CA ASN A 77 -1.95 -4.41 8.25
C ASN A 77 -2.95 -3.61 7.38
N THR A 78 -4.19 -4.08 7.34
CA THR A 78 -5.27 -3.46 6.54
C THR A 78 -6.47 -3.07 7.40
N ARG A 79 -6.37 -3.24 8.73
CA ARG A 79 -7.48 -2.99 9.64
C ARG A 79 -7.51 -1.50 9.98
N ARG A 80 -8.57 -0.82 9.57
CA ARG A 80 -8.90 0.55 9.96
C ARG A 80 -10.16 0.47 10.82
N GLN A 81 -10.08 0.88 12.08
CA GLN A 81 -11.27 1.02 12.95
C GLN A 81 -11.82 2.45 12.92
N ARG A 82 -11.02 3.43 12.48
CA ARG A 82 -11.36 4.85 12.38
C ARG A 82 -10.77 5.43 11.09
N LEU A 83 -11.38 6.50 10.57
CA LEU A 83 -10.95 7.18 9.34
C LEU A 83 -10.66 8.64 9.66
N ASN A 84 -9.42 9.09 9.48
CA ASN A 84 -9.04 10.47 9.81
C ASN A 84 -8.99 11.37 8.59
N ILE A 85 -8.67 10.81 7.43
CA ILE A 85 -8.51 11.54 6.17
C ILE A 85 -9.12 10.69 5.06
N SER A 86 -9.99 11.30 4.25
CA SER A 86 -10.44 10.75 2.98
C SER A 86 -10.02 11.66 1.86
N GLY A 87 -9.50 11.11 0.77
CA GLY A 87 -9.14 11.84 -0.43
C GLY A 87 -9.67 11.16 -1.67
N ALA A 88 -9.85 11.93 -2.74
CA ALA A 88 -10.17 11.45 -4.06
C ALA A 88 -9.37 12.23 -5.11
N VAL A 89 -8.89 11.53 -6.13
CA VAL A 89 -8.23 12.11 -7.31
C VAL A 89 -9.11 11.84 -8.53
N ASP A 90 -9.48 12.92 -9.22
CA ASP A 90 -10.07 12.85 -10.55
C ASP A 90 -8.95 12.63 -11.58
N ILE A 91 -9.08 11.64 -12.47
CA ILE A 91 -8.02 11.33 -13.45
C ILE A 91 -8.11 12.11 -14.76
N ILE A 92 -9.25 12.73 -15.05
CA ILE A 92 -9.49 13.50 -16.27
C ILE A 92 -9.11 14.95 -16.01
N GLU A 93 -9.74 15.57 -15.02
CA GLU A 93 -9.45 16.93 -14.58
C GLU A 93 -8.11 17.02 -13.85
N LYS A 94 -7.58 15.88 -13.35
CA LYS A 94 -6.37 15.81 -12.52
C LYS A 94 -6.50 16.64 -11.24
N SER A 95 -7.72 16.79 -10.74
CA SER A 95 -8.03 17.51 -9.52
C SER A 95 -7.94 16.57 -8.31
N PHE A 96 -7.55 17.11 -7.16
CA PHE A 96 -7.45 16.37 -5.90
C PHE A 96 -8.28 17.06 -4.84
N THR A 97 -9.15 16.28 -4.19
CA THR A 97 -9.95 16.74 -3.06
C THR A 97 -9.69 15.85 -1.86
N PHE A 98 -9.48 16.44 -0.69
CA PHE A 98 -9.40 15.69 0.56
C PHE A 98 -10.16 16.36 1.69
N LYS A 99 -10.62 15.55 2.62
CA LYS A 99 -11.32 15.99 3.82
C LYS A 99 -10.73 15.29 5.02
N LYS A 100 -10.32 16.09 6.01
CA LYS A 100 -10.06 15.59 7.36
C LYS A 100 -11.40 15.30 8.03
N ILE A 101 -11.62 14.05 8.38
CA ILE A 101 -12.80 13.63 9.11
C ILE A 101 -12.46 13.76 10.59
N ARG A 102 -13.14 14.66 11.30
CA ARG A 102 -13.08 14.68 12.76
C ARG A 102 -13.79 13.41 13.24
N CYS A 103 -13.03 12.52 13.88
CA CYS A 103 -13.58 11.49 14.76
C CYS A 103 -13.98 12.10 16.09
#